data_AF-A0A354RA72-F1
#
_entry.id   AF-A0A354RA72-F1
#
_cell.length_a   1.000
_cell.length_b   1.000
_cell.length_c   1.000
_cell.angle_alpha   90.00
_cell.angle_beta   90.00
_cell.angle_gamma   90.00
#
_symmetry.space_group_name_H-M   'P 1'
#
loop_
_entity.id
_entity.type
_entity.pdbx_description
1 polymer ?
#
loop_
_entity_poly.entity_id
_entity_poly.type
_entity_poly.pdbx_seq_one_letter_code
_entity_poly.pdbx_strand_id
1 'polypeptide(L)'
;MQNQHILQQAADQARGLAIDAIHACSSGHLGLPLGAAEIGAALFGQDLQIDPTDANWLNRDRFVLSAGHGSMFLYGWLHLAGFDLSLDELKNFRQLHSKTPGHPEFEETPGVECTTGPLGQGVGNAVGMAIAGKMAAAHFNTPEHTIFDHQVIALAGDGCLQEGVAAEAASLAGHLALDNLTILYDSNDVTLDAMANASQSESVIDRFTAYGYHCIRVEGGHDMEEIGHALAQARANKGKPTFIEFKTLIAKGIPEVAGTAGGHGEGGAKFAESARLGLGLPEEPFYVSDEVRGFFQQRTAEQVENRKRWNETFQAWRAANPEKAALLDSGLKREVPADLMDRVQVFPEDAKVATRAAGGQ
;
A
#
# COMPACT_ATOMS: atom_id res chain seq x y z
N MET A 1 -15.22 -9.76 17.38
CA MET A 1 -14.94 -9.62 18.83
C MET A 1 -13.52 -10.08 19.22
N GLN A 2 -13.12 -11.36 19.11
CA GLN A 2 -11.78 -11.79 19.63
C GLN A 2 -10.58 -11.20 18.85
N ASN A 3 -10.72 -10.95 17.54
CA ASN A 3 -9.65 -10.35 16.74
C ASN A 3 -9.52 -8.82 16.89
N GLN A 4 -10.56 -8.11 17.36
CA GLN A 4 -10.52 -6.63 17.42
C GLN A 4 -9.59 -6.13 18.54
N HIS A 5 -9.58 -6.80 19.69
CA HIS A 5 -8.73 -6.40 20.81
C HIS A 5 -7.24 -6.48 20.47
N ILE A 6 -6.80 -7.62 19.92
CA ILE A 6 -5.39 -7.81 19.56
C ILE A 6 -4.94 -6.88 18.43
N LEU A 7 -5.84 -6.53 17.51
CA LEU A 7 -5.56 -5.55 16.46
C LEU A 7 -5.47 -4.13 17.00
N GLN A 8 -6.31 -3.77 17.99
CA GLN A 8 -6.18 -2.48 18.66
C GLN A 8 -4.83 -2.39 19.40
N GLN A 9 -4.43 -3.46 20.11
CA GLN A 9 -3.11 -3.52 20.74
C GLN A 9 -1.97 -3.41 19.73
N ALA A 10 -2.11 -4.06 18.57
CA ALA A 10 -1.14 -3.93 17.47
C ALA A 10 -1.08 -2.50 16.92
N ALA A 11 -2.23 -1.83 16.75
CA ALA A 11 -2.29 -0.44 16.31
C ALA A 11 -1.55 0.48 17.30
N ASP A 12 -1.80 0.34 18.60
CA ASP A 12 -1.13 1.15 19.63
C ASP A 12 0.38 0.87 19.70
N GLN A 13 0.81 -0.39 19.54
CA GLN A 13 2.22 -0.73 19.47
C GLN A 13 2.89 -0.22 18.19
N ALA A 14 2.21 -0.27 17.03
CA ALA A 14 2.69 0.33 15.79
C ALA A 14 2.85 1.86 15.90
N ARG A 15 1.93 2.54 16.61
CA ARG A 15 2.12 3.96 16.98
C ARG A 15 3.39 4.16 17.79
N GLY A 16 3.60 3.32 18.81
CA GLY A 16 4.80 3.32 19.64
C GLY A 16 6.07 3.20 18.80
N LEU A 17 6.13 2.22 17.89
CA LEU A 17 7.26 2.03 16.98
C LEU A 17 7.55 3.27 16.13
N ALA A 18 6.51 3.93 15.60
CA ALA A 18 6.67 5.16 14.83
C ALA A 18 7.19 6.33 15.70
N ILE A 19 6.63 6.50 16.90
CA ILE A 19 7.08 7.51 17.88
C ILE A 19 8.57 7.31 18.19
N ASP A 20 8.96 6.08 18.51
CA ASP A 20 10.34 5.77 18.92
C ASP A 20 11.34 5.98 17.79
N ALA A 21 11.03 5.49 16.59
CA ALA A 21 11.91 5.62 15.42
C ALA A 21 12.17 7.09 15.06
N ILE A 22 11.09 7.89 15.02
CA ILE A 22 11.18 9.32 14.67
C ILE A 22 11.85 10.12 15.79
N HIS A 23 11.60 9.77 17.05
CA HIS A 23 12.30 10.38 18.19
C HIS A 23 13.81 10.07 18.15
N ALA A 24 14.18 8.81 17.91
CA ALA A 24 15.56 8.36 17.91
C ALA A 24 16.43 9.04 16.85
N CYS A 25 15.89 9.31 15.65
CA CYS A 25 16.63 10.02 14.60
C CYS A 25 16.32 11.52 14.50
N SER A 26 15.41 12.04 15.33
CA SER A 26 14.94 13.44 15.29
C SER A 26 14.56 13.89 13.88
N SER A 27 13.91 12.98 13.13
CA SER A 27 13.55 13.20 11.73
C SER A 27 12.39 12.32 11.31
N GLY A 28 11.33 12.88 10.73
CA GLY A 28 10.24 12.09 10.15
C GLY A 28 8.86 12.71 10.26
N HIS A 29 7.83 11.90 10.05
CA HIS A 29 6.43 12.32 10.02
C HIS A 29 5.61 11.43 10.96
N LEU A 30 5.11 12.00 12.04
CA LEU A 30 4.31 11.28 13.04
C LEU A 30 2.82 11.20 12.64
N GLY A 31 2.34 12.19 11.88
CA GLY A 31 0.91 12.41 11.66
C GLY A 31 0.18 11.17 11.14
N LEU A 32 0.55 10.72 9.93
CA LEU A 32 -0.08 9.59 9.25
C LEU A 32 0.16 8.26 9.97
N PRO A 33 1.39 7.87 10.38
CA PRO A 33 1.59 6.62 11.10
C PRO A 33 0.71 6.47 12.34
N LEU A 34 0.44 7.59 13.03
CA LEU A 34 -0.39 7.59 14.23
C LEU A 34 -1.89 7.62 13.92
N GLY A 35 -2.30 8.44 12.96
CA GLY A 35 -3.70 8.60 12.56
C GLY A 35 -4.25 7.36 11.84
N ALA A 36 -3.44 6.68 11.05
CA ALA A 36 -3.87 5.54 10.23
C ALA A 36 -3.58 4.17 10.88
N ALA A 37 -3.13 4.10 12.13
CA ALA A 37 -2.70 2.84 12.74
C ALA A 37 -3.78 1.74 12.74
N GLU A 38 -5.05 2.07 12.99
CA GLU A 38 -6.13 1.07 12.90
C GLU A 38 -6.35 0.56 11.46
N ILE A 39 -6.20 1.43 10.45
CA ILE A 39 -6.26 1.03 9.04
C ILE A 39 -5.16 0.01 8.74
N GLY A 40 -3.94 0.26 9.21
CA GLY A 40 -2.83 -0.67 9.04
C GLY A 40 -3.03 -2.00 9.77
N ALA A 41 -3.56 -1.98 10.99
CA ALA A 41 -3.90 -3.19 11.73
C ALA A 41 -4.93 -4.05 10.97
N ALA A 42 -5.99 -3.42 10.44
CA ALA A 42 -6.99 -4.12 9.65
C ALA A 42 -6.41 -4.68 8.33
N LEU A 43 -5.58 -3.91 7.63
CA LEU A 43 -4.95 -4.33 6.38
C LEU A 43 -4.00 -5.52 6.59
N PHE A 44 -2.98 -5.37 7.43
CA PHE A 44 -1.92 -6.39 7.58
C PHE A 44 -2.33 -7.54 8.49
N GLY A 45 -3.20 -7.27 9.46
CA GLY A 45 -3.69 -8.28 10.40
C GLY A 45 -4.86 -9.10 9.88
N GLN A 46 -5.62 -8.63 8.87
CA GLN A 46 -6.82 -9.32 8.39
C GLN A 46 -6.96 -9.34 6.86
N ASP A 47 -6.96 -8.18 6.21
CA ASP A 47 -7.47 -8.08 4.83
C ASP A 47 -6.47 -8.54 3.75
N LEU A 48 -5.22 -8.06 3.81
CA LEU A 48 -4.23 -8.30 2.76
C LEU A 48 -3.91 -9.80 2.62
N GLN A 49 -3.86 -10.29 1.39
CA GLN A 49 -3.36 -11.62 1.04
C GLN A 49 -1.88 -11.54 0.62
N ILE A 50 -0.97 -11.71 1.56
CA ILE A 50 0.49 -11.56 1.36
C ILE A 50 1.21 -12.71 2.04
N ASP A 51 2.35 -13.16 1.53
CA ASP A 51 3.24 -14.07 2.27
C ASP A 51 4.57 -13.38 2.52
N PRO A 52 4.89 -12.96 3.76
CA PRO A 52 6.13 -12.25 4.06
C PRO A 52 7.38 -13.12 3.85
N THR A 53 7.25 -14.45 3.84
CA THR A 53 8.35 -15.38 3.54
C THR A 53 8.65 -15.49 2.04
N ASP A 54 7.77 -14.94 1.20
CA ASP A 54 7.92 -14.83 -0.25
C ASP A 54 7.26 -13.54 -0.74
N ALA A 55 7.96 -12.43 -0.50
CA ALA A 55 7.56 -11.10 -0.96
C ALA A 55 7.44 -11.00 -2.49
N ASN A 56 7.85 -12.03 -3.24
CA ASN A 56 7.75 -12.10 -4.70
C ASN A 56 6.58 -12.96 -5.20
N TRP A 57 5.75 -13.51 -4.30
CA TRP A 57 4.56 -14.26 -4.68
C TRP A 57 3.73 -13.47 -5.71
N LEU A 58 3.55 -14.05 -6.89
CA LEU A 58 2.97 -13.37 -8.05
C LEU A 58 1.55 -12.84 -7.79
N ASN A 59 0.75 -13.59 -7.04
CA ASN A 59 -0.67 -13.29 -6.79
C ASN A 59 -0.95 -12.78 -5.37
N ARG A 60 0.04 -12.19 -4.70
CA ARG A 60 -0.22 -11.46 -3.44
C ARG A 60 -1.04 -10.19 -3.69
N ASP A 61 -1.77 -9.69 -2.71
CA ASP A 61 -2.28 -8.33 -2.76
C ASP A 61 -1.11 -7.33 -2.75
N ARG A 62 -1.25 -6.23 -3.48
CA ARG A 62 -0.24 -5.17 -3.57
C ARG A 62 -0.68 -3.99 -2.71
N PHE A 63 0.20 -3.51 -1.82
CA PHE A 63 -0.05 -2.32 -1.01
C PHE A 63 0.91 -1.19 -1.38
N VAL A 64 0.37 -0.03 -1.72
CA VAL A 64 1.12 1.17 -2.07
C VAL A 64 0.83 2.27 -1.05
N LEU A 65 1.86 2.71 -0.32
CA LEU A 65 1.76 3.91 0.51
C LEU A 65 1.97 5.16 -0.36
N SER A 66 0.91 5.68 -0.99
CA SER A 66 1.02 6.88 -1.82
C SER A 66 1.44 8.11 -1.02
N ALA A 67 0.97 8.22 0.22
CA ALA A 67 1.45 9.22 1.17
C ALA A 67 2.80 8.77 1.79
N GLY A 68 3.83 8.66 0.94
CA GLY A 68 5.12 8.05 1.28
C GLY A 68 5.86 8.70 2.45
N HIS A 69 5.51 9.93 2.84
CA HIS A 69 6.06 10.58 4.02
C HIS A 69 5.75 9.80 5.31
N GLY A 70 4.64 9.05 5.34
CA GLY A 70 4.26 8.15 6.41
C GLY A 70 5.04 6.84 6.42
N SER A 71 6.29 6.81 5.97
CA SER A 71 7.10 5.59 5.81
C SER A 71 7.12 4.66 7.04
N MET A 72 7.15 5.20 8.25
CA MET A 72 7.07 4.40 9.49
C MET A 72 5.73 3.68 9.70
N PHE A 73 4.63 4.13 9.08
CA PHE A 73 3.41 3.33 8.97
C PHE A 73 3.75 2.00 8.28
N LEU A 74 4.31 2.07 7.08
CA LEU A 74 4.58 0.90 6.26
C LEU A 74 5.64 0.01 6.92
N TYR A 75 6.76 0.57 7.36
CA TYR A 75 7.84 -0.22 7.96
C TYR A 75 7.42 -0.92 9.25
N GLY A 76 6.65 -0.24 10.11
CA GLY A 76 6.10 -0.85 11.32
C GLY A 76 5.23 -2.07 10.99
N TRP A 77 4.35 -1.96 10.00
CA TRP A 77 3.50 -3.07 9.59
C TRP A 77 4.24 -4.18 8.85
N LEU A 78 5.25 -3.87 8.03
CA LEU A 78 6.10 -4.88 7.40
C LEU A 78 6.89 -5.68 8.45
N HIS A 79 7.42 -5.00 9.47
CA HIS A 79 8.08 -5.66 10.61
C HIS A 79 7.12 -6.58 11.35
N LEU A 80 5.95 -6.06 11.75
CA LEU A 80 4.95 -6.83 12.50
C LEU A 80 4.44 -8.02 11.69
N ALA A 81 4.18 -7.84 10.40
CA ALA A 81 3.75 -8.90 9.50
C ALA A 81 4.85 -9.96 9.22
N GLY A 82 6.10 -9.72 9.65
CA GLY A 82 7.16 -10.72 9.56
C GLY A 82 7.93 -10.74 8.24
N PHE A 83 7.90 -9.65 7.46
CA PHE A 83 8.84 -9.47 6.34
C PHE A 83 10.28 -9.48 6.85
N ASP A 84 11.26 -9.57 5.93
CA ASP A 84 12.70 -9.46 6.24
C ASP A 84 13.12 -8.02 6.61
N LEU A 85 12.45 -7.48 7.62
CA LEU A 85 12.62 -6.14 8.18
C LEU A 85 12.56 -6.26 9.71
N SER A 86 13.74 -6.40 10.32
CA SER A 86 13.86 -6.63 11.76
C SER A 86 13.53 -5.37 12.57
N LEU A 87 13.36 -5.53 13.89
CA LEU A 87 13.17 -4.39 14.79
C LEU A 87 14.39 -3.45 14.78
N ASP A 88 15.59 -3.98 14.53
CA ASP A 88 16.81 -3.19 14.47
C ASP A 88 16.85 -2.30 13.23
N GLU A 89 16.23 -2.71 12.11
CA GLU A 89 16.03 -1.81 10.97
C GLU A 89 15.13 -0.65 11.34
N LEU A 90 14.04 -0.87 12.11
CA LEU A 90 13.21 0.25 12.58
C LEU A 90 13.97 1.21 13.50
N LYS A 91 14.90 0.70 14.33
CA LYS A 91 15.80 1.54 15.13
C LYS A 91 16.79 2.33 14.28
N ASN A 92 17.13 1.81 13.10
CA ASN A 92 18.00 2.45 12.10
C ASN A 92 17.22 3.34 11.12
N PHE A 93 15.99 3.73 11.42
CA PHE A 93 15.20 4.61 10.56
C PHE A 93 15.98 5.88 10.16
N ARG A 94 15.98 6.15 8.84
CA ARG A 94 16.70 7.27 8.20
C ARG A 94 18.22 7.26 8.38
N GLN A 95 18.82 6.17 8.84
CA GLN A 95 20.26 6.04 8.89
C GLN A 95 20.81 5.60 7.54
N LEU A 96 22.04 6.03 7.23
CA LEU A 96 22.76 5.65 6.02
C LEU A 96 22.86 4.11 5.94
N HIS A 97 22.50 3.54 4.79
CA HIS A 97 22.47 2.08 4.53
C HIS A 97 21.45 1.27 5.32
N SER A 98 20.49 1.91 6.01
CA SER A 98 19.33 1.20 6.57
C SER A 98 18.37 0.77 5.46
N LYS A 99 17.65 -0.34 5.68
CA LYS A 99 16.50 -0.76 4.87
C LYS A 99 15.24 0.05 5.17
N THR A 100 15.35 1.14 5.93
CA THR A 100 14.24 2.00 6.35
C THR A 100 14.52 3.47 6.01
N PRO A 101 14.64 3.81 4.72
CA PRO A 101 14.87 5.18 4.28
C PRO A 101 13.70 6.12 4.63
N GLY A 102 13.93 7.43 4.54
CA GLY A 102 12.95 8.43 4.97
C GLY A 102 11.61 8.40 4.25
N HIS A 103 11.60 7.89 3.02
CA HIS A 103 10.42 7.53 2.22
C HIS A 103 10.61 6.11 1.69
N PRO A 104 9.54 5.34 1.38
CA PRO A 104 9.68 3.97 0.89
C PRO A 104 10.44 3.93 -0.43
N GLU A 105 11.42 3.03 -0.53
CA GLU A 105 12.23 2.79 -1.73
C GLU A 105 12.06 1.34 -2.20
N PHE A 106 11.67 1.16 -3.46
CA PHE A 106 11.57 -0.16 -4.10
C PHE A 106 12.95 -0.80 -4.20
N GLU A 107 13.01 -2.13 -4.09
CA GLU A 107 14.23 -2.97 -4.03
C GLU A 107 15.08 -2.82 -2.76
N GLU A 108 15.05 -1.68 -2.07
CA GLU A 108 15.80 -1.48 -0.82
C GLU A 108 15.11 -2.11 0.40
N THR A 109 13.79 -1.93 0.51
CA THR A 109 13.01 -2.43 1.65
C THR A 109 12.11 -3.61 1.24
N PRO A 110 12.26 -4.81 1.82
CA PRO A 110 11.38 -5.95 1.54
C PRO A 110 9.91 -5.63 1.82
N GLY A 111 9.03 -5.88 0.83
CA GLY A 111 7.59 -5.61 0.94
C GLY A 111 7.17 -4.18 0.54
N VAL A 112 8.11 -3.31 0.16
CA VAL A 112 7.78 -2.04 -0.50
C VAL A 112 7.55 -2.28 -2.00
N GLU A 113 6.33 -2.00 -2.47
CA GLU A 113 5.91 -2.30 -3.86
C GLU A 113 6.38 -1.26 -4.89
N CYS A 114 6.58 -0.01 -4.47
CA CYS A 114 7.13 1.05 -5.32
C CYS A 114 7.74 2.17 -4.48
N THR A 115 8.70 2.89 -5.06
CA THR A 115 9.23 4.12 -4.47
C THR A 115 8.16 5.20 -4.45
N THR A 116 7.93 5.80 -3.29
CA THR A 116 6.96 6.89 -3.08
C THR A 116 7.61 8.02 -2.29
N GLY A 117 6.92 9.16 -2.17
CA GLY A 117 7.47 10.39 -1.61
C GLY A 117 6.98 11.60 -2.41
N PRO A 118 7.21 11.63 -3.74
CA PRO A 118 6.48 12.53 -4.63
C PRO A 118 4.99 12.22 -4.58
N LEU A 119 4.20 13.17 -4.07
CA LEU A 119 2.77 12.99 -3.84
C LEU A 119 2.02 12.72 -5.15
N GLY A 120 0.90 11.98 -5.05
CA GLY A 120 0.04 11.61 -6.18
C GLY A 120 0.57 10.45 -7.04
N GLN A 121 1.89 10.28 -7.16
CA GLN A 121 2.46 9.22 -8.00
C GLN A 121 2.18 7.81 -7.48
N GLY A 122 2.07 7.60 -6.17
CA GLY A 122 1.70 6.30 -5.62
C GLY A 122 0.29 5.85 -6.02
N VAL A 123 -0.67 6.79 -6.14
CA VAL A 123 -1.99 6.50 -6.74
C VAL A 123 -1.83 6.05 -8.19
N GLY A 124 -1.02 6.76 -8.98
CA GLY A 124 -0.70 6.37 -10.36
C GLY A 124 -0.07 4.99 -10.49
N ASN A 125 0.90 4.67 -9.62
CA ASN A 125 1.54 3.35 -9.56
C ASN A 125 0.52 2.26 -9.25
N ALA A 126 -0.35 2.48 -8.26
CA ALA A 126 -1.41 1.52 -7.90
C ALA A 126 -2.39 1.29 -9.06
N VAL A 127 -2.79 2.34 -9.79
CA VAL A 127 -3.60 2.20 -11.00
C VAL A 127 -2.88 1.34 -12.05
N GLY A 128 -1.59 1.59 -12.29
CA GLY A 128 -0.78 0.79 -13.20
C GLY A 128 -0.69 -0.69 -12.79
N MET A 129 -0.47 -0.96 -11.50
CA MET A 129 -0.46 -2.32 -10.94
C MET A 129 -1.82 -3.00 -11.11
N ALA A 130 -2.92 -2.29 -10.89
CA ALA A 130 -4.27 -2.82 -11.06
C ALA A 130 -4.57 -3.19 -12.52
N ILE A 131 -4.17 -2.33 -13.47
CA ILE A 131 -4.21 -2.61 -14.92
C ILE A 131 -3.40 -3.86 -15.23
N ALA A 132 -2.16 -3.95 -14.76
CA ALA A 132 -1.30 -5.10 -14.99
C ALA A 132 -1.91 -6.40 -14.44
N GLY A 133 -2.50 -6.36 -13.23
CA GLY A 133 -3.21 -7.50 -12.64
C GLY A 133 -4.41 -7.96 -13.50
N LYS A 134 -5.21 -7.02 -14.02
CA LYS A 134 -6.33 -7.33 -14.93
C LYS A 134 -5.87 -7.89 -16.26
N MET A 135 -4.81 -7.33 -16.84
CA MET A 135 -4.21 -7.84 -18.06
C MET A 135 -3.66 -9.25 -17.85
N ALA A 136 -2.95 -9.51 -16.75
CA ALA A 136 -2.44 -10.84 -16.41
C ALA A 136 -3.57 -11.86 -16.22
N ALA A 137 -4.61 -11.49 -15.49
CA ALA A 137 -5.81 -12.33 -15.33
C ALA A 137 -6.44 -12.68 -16.69
N ALA A 138 -6.62 -11.69 -17.58
CA ALA A 138 -7.20 -11.91 -18.90
C ALA A 138 -6.34 -12.81 -19.82
N HIS A 139 -5.00 -12.68 -19.75
CA HIS A 139 -4.10 -13.50 -20.56
C HIS A 139 -3.99 -14.93 -20.04
N PHE A 140 -3.83 -15.08 -18.72
CA PHE A 140 -3.34 -16.33 -18.14
C PHE A 140 -4.42 -17.15 -17.46
N ASN A 141 -5.47 -16.56 -16.88
CA ASN A 141 -6.55 -17.36 -16.28
C ASN A 141 -7.27 -18.20 -17.36
N THR A 142 -7.93 -19.24 -16.90
CA THR A 142 -8.74 -20.18 -17.70
C THR A 142 -10.05 -20.44 -16.96
N PRO A 143 -11.09 -20.99 -17.62
CA PRO A 143 -12.32 -21.38 -16.92
C PRO A 143 -12.07 -22.36 -15.75
N GLU A 144 -11.02 -23.18 -15.84
CA GLU A 144 -10.67 -24.20 -14.85
C GLU A 144 -9.70 -23.70 -13.76
N HIS A 145 -8.92 -22.64 -14.04
CA HIS A 145 -7.89 -22.15 -13.12
C HIS A 145 -7.84 -20.62 -13.08
N THR A 146 -8.00 -20.07 -11.88
CA THR A 146 -7.73 -18.67 -11.54
C THR A 146 -6.38 -18.58 -10.86
N ILE A 147 -5.38 -18.03 -11.55
CA ILE A 147 -4.02 -17.84 -11.01
C ILE A 147 -3.69 -16.36 -10.73
N PHE A 148 -4.47 -15.44 -11.28
CA PHE A 148 -4.40 -14.01 -10.97
C PHE A 148 -5.76 -13.46 -10.58
N ASP A 149 -5.89 -13.01 -9.34
CA ASP A 149 -7.10 -12.38 -8.78
C ASP A 149 -6.82 -11.40 -7.61
N HIS A 150 -5.55 -11.08 -7.37
CA HIS A 150 -5.11 -10.18 -6.31
C HIS A 150 -5.74 -8.77 -6.39
N GLN A 151 -5.79 -8.13 -5.22
CA GLN A 151 -6.18 -6.74 -5.04
C GLN A 151 -4.96 -5.81 -5.03
N VAL A 152 -5.20 -4.54 -5.38
CA VAL A 152 -4.24 -3.45 -5.28
C VAL A 152 -4.85 -2.36 -4.40
N ILE A 153 -4.16 -2.03 -3.31
CA ILE A 153 -4.60 -1.08 -2.31
C ILE A 153 -3.61 0.07 -2.28
N ALA A 154 -4.11 1.31 -2.33
CA ALA A 154 -3.29 2.51 -2.15
C ALA A 154 -3.76 3.31 -0.92
N LEU A 155 -2.85 3.68 -0.02
CA LEU A 155 -3.13 4.63 1.06
C LEU A 155 -2.64 6.03 0.66
N ALA A 156 -3.57 6.94 0.46
CA ALA A 156 -3.37 8.33 0.09
C ALA A 156 -3.78 9.26 1.24
N GLY A 157 -3.20 10.47 1.27
CA GLY A 157 -3.67 11.57 2.12
C GLY A 157 -4.06 12.77 1.27
N ASP A 158 -4.41 13.88 1.92
CA ASP A 158 -4.84 15.13 1.27
C ASP A 158 -3.92 15.57 0.13
N GLY A 159 -2.62 15.68 0.41
CA GLY A 159 -1.63 16.12 -0.58
C GLY A 159 -1.53 15.20 -1.80
N CYS A 160 -1.80 13.89 -1.66
CA CYS A 160 -1.86 13.01 -2.82
C CYS A 160 -3.05 13.33 -3.72
N LEU A 161 -4.19 13.72 -3.14
CA LEU A 161 -5.44 13.94 -3.86
C LEU A 161 -5.57 15.37 -4.43
N GLN A 162 -4.71 16.29 -3.99
CA GLN A 162 -4.51 17.61 -4.62
C GLN A 162 -3.73 17.53 -5.94
N GLU A 163 -2.86 16.51 -6.09
CA GLU A 163 -1.99 16.38 -7.25
C GLU A 163 -2.78 15.95 -8.51
N GLY A 164 -2.56 16.68 -9.61
CA GLY A 164 -3.27 16.43 -10.88
C GLY A 164 -3.05 15.03 -11.44
N VAL A 165 -1.85 14.46 -11.25
CA VAL A 165 -1.52 13.10 -11.69
C VAL A 165 -2.39 12.03 -11.02
N ALA A 166 -2.78 12.24 -9.75
CA ALA A 166 -3.67 11.32 -9.06
C ALA A 166 -5.10 11.42 -9.62
N ALA A 167 -5.55 12.62 -10.02
CA ALA A 167 -6.84 12.81 -10.67
C ALA A 167 -6.89 12.15 -12.07
N GLU A 168 -5.85 12.30 -12.87
CA GLU A 168 -5.71 11.63 -14.18
C GLU A 168 -5.79 10.10 -14.04
N ALA A 169 -4.98 9.54 -13.13
CA ALA A 169 -4.93 8.11 -12.88
C ALA A 169 -6.26 7.58 -12.32
N ALA A 170 -6.86 8.29 -11.36
CA ALA A 170 -8.15 7.90 -10.78
C ALA A 170 -9.26 7.89 -11.84
N SER A 171 -9.33 8.93 -12.67
CA SER A 171 -10.28 9.01 -13.80
C SER A 171 -10.13 7.84 -14.77
N LEU A 172 -8.89 7.50 -15.14
CA LEU A 172 -8.60 6.35 -16.00
C LEU A 172 -9.02 5.02 -15.35
N ALA A 173 -8.73 4.82 -14.07
CA ALA A 173 -9.11 3.61 -13.35
C ALA A 173 -10.63 3.41 -13.26
N GLY A 174 -11.38 4.51 -13.09
CA GLY A 174 -12.84 4.53 -13.16
C GLY A 174 -13.35 4.13 -14.55
N HIS A 175 -12.79 4.74 -15.61
CA HIS A 175 -13.10 4.40 -17.00
C HIS A 175 -12.85 2.92 -17.34
N LEU A 176 -11.75 2.36 -16.84
CA LEU A 176 -11.37 0.96 -17.05
C LEU A 176 -12.08 -0.03 -16.11
N ALA A 177 -12.94 0.45 -15.20
CA ALA A 177 -13.68 -0.37 -14.26
C ALA A 177 -12.78 -1.33 -13.44
N LEU A 178 -11.65 -0.83 -12.94
CA LEU A 178 -10.63 -1.62 -12.22
C LEU A 178 -11.12 -2.07 -10.83
N ASP A 179 -11.96 -3.09 -10.77
CA ASP A 179 -12.53 -3.61 -9.52
C ASP A 179 -11.57 -4.40 -8.61
N ASN A 180 -10.30 -4.49 -9.00
CA ASN A 180 -9.21 -4.94 -8.15
C ASN A 180 -8.43 -3.77 -7.53
N LEU A 181 -8.88 -2.52 -7.69
CA LEU A 181 -8.25 -1.34 -7.10
C LEU A 181 -9.11 -0.79 -5.96
N THR A 182 -8.48 -0.56 -4.81
CA THR A 182 -9.06 0.20 -3.70
C THR A 182 -8.13 1.34 -3.30
N ILE A 183 -8.61 2.58 -3.35
CA ILE A 183 -7.90 3.75 -2.83
C ILE A 183 -8.49 4.10 -1.46
N LEU A 184 -7.65 4.06 -0.44
CA LEU A 184 -7.95 4.49 0.92
C LEU A 184 -7.43 5.92 1.09
N TYR A 185 -8.28 6.80 1.59
CA TYR A 185 -7.96 8.18 1.86
C TYR A 185 -7.98 8.42 3.37
N ASP A 186 -6.78 8.68 3.93
CA ASP A 186 -6.59 9.21 5.27
C ASP A 186 -7.04 10.68 5.29
N SER A 187 -8.32 10.92 5.57
CA SER A 187 -8.95 12.23 5.57
C SER A 187 -8.91 12.85 6.96
N ASN A 188 -7.79 13.50 7.27
CA ASN A 188 -7.52 14.06 8.60
C ASN A 188 -7.63 15.59 8.70
N ASP A 189 -8.03 16.25 7.61
CA ASP A 189 -8.25 17.70 7.49
C ASP A 189 -6.97 18.55 7.69
N VAL A 190 -5.77 17.97 7.56
CA VAL A 190 -4.49 18.65 7.81
C VAL A 190 -3.51 18.42 6.66
N THR A 191 -2.92 19.51 6.14
CA THR A 191 -1.76 19.47 5.26
C THR A 191 -0.52 19.99 5.99
N LEU A 192 0.64 20.01 5.32
CA LEU A 192 1.92 20.36 5.95
C LEU A 192 1.91 21.78 6.55
N ASP A 193 1.46 22.77 5.77
CA ASP A 193 1.52 24.18 6.17
C ASP A 193 0.30 24.66 6.97
N ALA A 194 -0.86 24.04 6.78
CA ALA A 194 -2.13 24.52 7.33
C ALA A 194 -3.18 23.41 7.45
N MET A 195 -4.33 23.76 8.04
CA MET A 195 -5.53 22.93 7.89
C MET A 195 -5.91 22.82 6.41
N ALA A 196 -6.43 21.68 5.98
CA ALA A 196 -6.74 21.40 4.59
C ALA A 196 -7.70 22.45 3.99
N ASN A 197 -8.66 22.96 4.76
CA ASN A 197 -9.62 23.96 4.32
C ASN A 197 -9.00 25.28 3.82
N ALA A 198 -7.72 25.56 4.10
CA ALA A 198 -7.02 26.72 3.56
C ALA A 198 -6.73 26.61 2.06
N SER A 199 -6.69 25.38 1.52
CA SER A 199 -6.32 25.11 0.10
C SER A 199 -7.12 23.99 -0.57
N GLN A 200 -7.95 23.27 0.17
CA GLN A 200 -8.73 22.12 -0.28
C GLN A 200 -10.15 22.21 0.28
N SER A 201 -11.13 22.42 -0.60
CA SER A 201 -12.55 22.60 -0.22
C SER A 201 -13.52 21.86 -1.15
N GLU A 202 -12.99 21.01 -2.03
CA GLU A 202 -13.82 20.20 -2.91
C GLU A 202 -14.42 19.00 -2.15
N SER A 203 -15.51 18.47 -2.70
CA SER A 203 -16.03 17.16 -2.31
C SER A 203 -15.23 16.08 -3.04
N VAL A 204 -14.23 15.54 -2.35
CA VAL A 204 -13.40 14.44 -2.89
C VAL A 204 -14.28 13.22 -3.20
N ILE A 205 -15.23 12.88 -2.32
CA ILE A 205 -16.11 11.74 -2.53
C ILE A 205 -17.01 11.90 -3.76
N ASP A 206 -17.51 13.11 -4.04
CA ASP A 206 -18.31 13.37 -5.23
C ASP A 206 -17.45 13.34 -6.50
N ARG A 207 -16.20 13.82 -6.42
CA ARG A 207 -15.24 13.73 -7.53
C ARG A 207 -14.95 12.27 -7.90
N PHE A 208 -14.68 11.40 -6.91
CA PHE A 208 -14.48 9.97 -7.18
C PHE A 208 -15.76 9.28 -7.65
N THR A 209 -16.92 9.69 -7.14
CA THR A 209 -18.22 9.22 -7.65
C THR A 209 -18.39 9.57 -9.13
N ALA A 210 -18.01 10.80 -9.53
CA ALA A 210 -18.05 11.25 -10.92
C ALA A 210 -17.08 10.48 -11.84
N TYR A 211 -15.97 9.98 -11.30
CA TYR A 211 -15.07 9.05 -12.02
C TYR A 211 -15.63 7.63 -12.15
N GLY A 212 -16.71 7.28 -11.43
CA GLY A 212 -17.35 5.96 -11.51
C GLY A 212 -16.93 4.99 -10.40
N TYR A 213 -16.39 5.48 -9.28
CA TYR A 213 -15.98 4.64 -8.16
C TYR A 213 -17.17 4.16 -7.32
N HIS A 214 -16.98 3.02 -6.65
CA HIS A 214 -17.74 2.74 -5.45
C HIS A 214 -17.14 3.53 -4.29
N CYS A 215 -17.84 4.58 -3.85
CA CYS A 215 -17.38 5.40 -2.73
C CYS A 215 -17.99 4.94 -1.41
N ILE A 216 -17.15 4.83 -0.38
CA ILE A 216 -17.53 4.52 1.01
C ILE A 216 -16.94 5.63 1.89
N ARG A 217 -17.73 6.16 2.81
CA ARG A 217 -17.27 7.10 3.82
C ARG A 217 -17.39 6.45 5.19
N VAL A 218 -16.31 6.52 5.97
CA VAL A 218 -16.21 5.95 7.31
C VAL A 218 -15.91 7.10 8.27
N GLU A 219 -16.91 7.48 9.05
CA GLU A 219 -16.77 8.53 10.07
C GLU A 219 -15.95 8.01 11.26
N GLY A 220 -16.10 6.73 11.62
CA GLY A 220 -15.29 6.05 12.62
C GLY A 220 -13.94 5.57 12.08
N GLY A 221 -13.07 6.47 11.60
CA GLY A 221 -11.74 6.09 11.08
C GLY A 221 -10.75 5.54 12.13
N HIS A 222 -11.19 5.39 13.39
CA HIS A 222 -10.50 4.67 14.45
C HIS A 222 -11.33 3.51 15.03
N ASP A 223 -12.49 3.22 14.43
CA ASP A 223 -13.32 2.08 14.80
C ASP A 223 -12.93 0.88 13.94
N MET A 224 -12.30 -0.12 14.58
CA MET A 224 -11.83 -1.33 13.91
C MET A 224 -12.95 -2.11 13.20
N GLU A 225 -14.18 -2.03 13.70
CA GLU A 225 -15.34 -2.67 13.09
C GLU A 225 -15.78 -1.94 11.82
N GLU A 226 -15.90 -0.61 11.86
CA GLU A 226 -16.26 0.17 10.67
C GLU A 226 -15.21 0.04 9.57
N ILE A 227 -13.92 0.08 9.94
CA ILE A 227 -12.81 -0.14 9.01
C ILE A 227 -12.89 -1.53 8.38
N GLY A 228 -13.04 -2.58 9.19
CA GLY A 228 -13.17 -3.95 8.70
C GLY A 228 -14.36 -4.14 7.75
N HIS A 229 -15.51 -3.54 8.07
CA HIS A 229 -16.68 -3.56 7.20
C HIS A 229 -16.45 -2.85 5.86
N ALA A 230 -15.79 -1.70 5.86
CA ALA A 230 -15.49 -0.96 4.63
C ALA A 230 -14.52 -1.73 3.73
N LEU A 231 -13.46 -2.33 4.29
CA LEU A 231 -12.52 -3.17 3.55
C LEU A 231 -13.20 -4.42 2.97
N ALA A 232 -14.07 -5.07 3.73
CA ALA A 232 -14.84 -6.22 3.26
C ALA A 232 -15.79 -5.84 2.10
N GLN A 233 -16.45 -4.68 2.17
CA GLN A 233 -17.27 -4.16 1.07
C GLN A 233 -16.42 -3.89 -0.17
N ALA A 234 -15.24 -3.30 -0.01
CA ALA A 234 -14.31 -3.03 -1.11
C ALA A 234 -13.85 -4.31 -1.82
N ARG A 235 -13.49 -5.34 -1.06
CA ARG A 235 -13.06 -6.65 -1.60
C ARG A 235 -14.20 -7.39 -2.32
N ALA A 236 -15.43 -7.24 -1.84
CA ALA A 236 -16.62 -7.84 -2.44
C ALA A 236 -17.12 -7.08 -3.68
N ASN A 237 -16.79 -5.80 -3.82
CA ASN A 237 -17.20 -4.97 -4.95
C ASN A 237 -16.62 -5.50 -6.28
N LYS A 238 -17.41 -5.39 -7.35
CA LYS A 238 -17.08 -5.85 -8.71
C LYS A 238 -17.55 -4.84 -9.74
N GLY A 239 -16.86 -4.78 -10.88
CA GLY A 239 -17.18 -3.92 -12.02
C GLY A 239 -16.87 -2.43 -11.86
N LYS A 240 -16.22 -2.00 -10.77
CA LYS A 240 -15.74 -0.62 -10.56
C LYS A 240 -14.66 -0.59 -9.47
N PRO A 241 -13.70 0.34 -9.52
CA PRO A 241 -12.76 0.55 -8.42
C PRO A 241 -13.47 1.09 -7.17
N THR A 242 -12.86 0.92 -6.00
CA THR A 242 -13.39 1.39 -4.71
C THR A 242 -12.57 2.57 -4.19
N PHE A 243 -13.25 3.57 -3.64
CA PHE A 243 -12.64 4.69 -2.90
C PHE A 243 -13.23 4.70 -1.49
N ILE A 244 -12.38 4.70 -0.47
CA ILE A 244 -12.80 4.73 0.94
C ILE A 244 -12.21 5.98 1.60
N GLU A 245 -13.07 6.89 2.05
CA GLU A 245 -12.70 8.03 2.88
C GLU A 245 -12.78 7.63 4.35
N PHE A 246 -11.64 7.58 5.05
CA PHE A 246 -11.58 7.41 6.49
C PHE A 246 -11.38 8.76 7.17
N LYS A 247 -12.33 9.16 8.01
CA LYS A 247 -12.16 10.34 8.87
C LYS A 247 -11.29 9.97 10.07
N THR A 248 -10.06 10.44 10.08
CA THR A 248 -9.07 10.13 11.12
C THR A 248 -8.60 11.41 11.84
N LEU A 249 -7.91 11.22 12.97
CA LEU A 249 -7.24 12.28 13.70
C LEU A 249 -5.72 12.17 13.48
N ILE A 250 -5.14 13.15 12.77
CA ILE A 250 -3.68 13.21 12.58
C ILE A 250 -2.97 13.26 13.93
N ALA A 251 -1.83 12.56 14.05
CA ALA A 251 -1.02 12.47 15.27
C ALA A 251 -1.80 11.98 16.52
N LYS A 252 -2.85 11.17 16.33
CA LYS A 252 -3.57 10.50 17.41
C LYS A 252 -2.60 9.77 18.36
N GLY A 253 -2.69 10.12 19.64
CA GLY A 253 -1.80 9.60 20.69
C GLY A 253 -0.83 10.65 21.24
N ILE A 254 -0.70 11.82 20.60
CA ILE A 254 0.09 12.95 21.10
C ILE A 254 -0.83 14.17 21.30
N PRO A 255 -1.44 14.34 22.49
CA PRO A 255 -2.45 15.37 22.75
C PRO A 255 -2.02 16.80 22.36
N GLU A 256 -0.73 17.11 22.46
CA GLU A 256 -0.18 18.44 22.22
C GLU A 256 -0.17 18.85 20.74
N VAL A 257 -0.24 17.89 19.82
CA VAL A 257 -0.18 18.16 18.37
C VAL A 257 -1.29 17.48 17.57
N ALA A 258 -2.10 16.63 18.19
CA ALA A 258 -3.20 15.93 17.54
C ALA A 258 -4.21 16.90 16.88
N GLY A 259 -4.59 16.62 15.64
CA GLY A 259 -5.54 17.46 14.89
C GLY A 259 -4.96 18.80 14.41
N THR A 260 -3.64 18.97 14.43
CA THR A 260 -2.97 20.22 14.00
C THR A 260 -1.89 19.96 12.96
N ALA A 261 -1.55 20.99 12.16
CA ALA A 261 -0.40 20.95 11.25
C ALA A 261 0.93 20.64 11.98
N GLY A 262 1.06 21.02 13.26
CA GLY A 262 2.22 20.68 14.08
C GLY A 262 2.44 19.18 14.29
N GLY A 263 1.42 18.35 14.06
CA GLY A 263 1.48 16.89 14.11
C GLY A 263 1.91 16.22 12.81
N HIS A 264 2.04 16.96 11.70
CA HIS A 264 2.39 16.39 10.39
C HIS A 264 3.82 15.81 10.37
N GLY A 265 4.80 16.65 10.71
CA GLY A 265 6.22 16.28 10.76
C GLY A 265 6.63 15.67 12.11
N GLU A 266 7.80 16.09 12.59
CA GLU A 266 8.40 15.59 13.83
C GLU A 266 8.01 16.40 15.09
N GLY A 267 7.13 17.40 14.97
CA GLY A 267 6.82 18.35 16.05
C GLY A 267 6.32 17.69 17.36
N GLY A 268 5.74 16.49 17.25
CA GLY A 268 5.31 15.66 18.37
C GLY A 268 6.42 14.82 19.03
N ALA A 269 7.59 14.66 18.42
CA ALA A 269 8.63 13.72 18.86
C ALA A 269 9.20 14.05 20.25
N LYS A 270 9.17 15.31 20.67
CA LYS A 270 9.59 15.73 22.03
C LYS A 270 8.64 15.25 23.13
N PHE A 271 7.44 14.80 22.78
CA PHE A 271 6.43 14.25 23.69
C PHE A 271 6.42 12.72 23.67
N ALA A 272 7.47 12.07 23.16
CA ALA A 272 7.51 10.62 22.99
C ALA A 272 7.17 9.85 24.29
N GLU A 273 7.81 10.19 25.41
CA GLU A 273 7.59 9.52 26.70
C GLU A 273 6.14 9.66 27.20
N SER A 274 5.59 10.89 27.22
CA SER A 274 4.22 11.13 27.67
C SER A 274 3.19 10.52 26.72
N ALA A 275 3.44 10.54 25.41
CA ALA A 275 2.59 9.91 24.41
C ALA A 275 2.55 8.38 24.57
N ARG A 276 3.72 7.74 24.74
CA ARG A 276 3.81 6.29 25.00
C ARG A 276 3.02 5.88 26.23
N LEU A 277 3.20 6.62 27.34
CA LEU A 277 2.47 6.38 28.57
C LEU A 277 0.95 6.56 28.37
N GLY A 278 0.55 7.60 27.62
CA GLY A 278 -0.85 7.86 27.29
C GLY A 278 -1.50 6.77 26.42
N LEU A 279 -0.72 6.06 25.61
CA LEU A 279 -1.13 4.89 24.84
C LEU A 279 -1.15 3.58 25.67
N GLY A 280 -0.72 3.64 26.95
CA GLY A 280 -0.61 2.45 27.80
C GLY A 280 0.58 1.55 27.45
N LEU A 281 1.57 2.06 26.71
CA LEU A 281 2.80 1.34 26.39
C LEU A 281 3.77 1.35 27.58
N PRO A 282 4.62 0.32 27.73
CA PRO A 282 5.66 0.34 28.75
C PRO A 282 6.75 1.37 28.44
N GLU A 283 7.54 1.71 29.47
CA GLU A 283 8.66 2.66 29.37
C GLU A 283 9.72 2.20 28.36
N GLU A 284 9.90 0.89 28.16
CA GLU A 284 10.84 0.34 27.18
C GLU A 284 10.46 0.78 25.75
N PRO A 285 11.35 1.49 25.01
CA PRO A 285 11.09 1.86 23.62
C PRO A 285 11.19 0.65 22.70
N PHE A 286 10.61 0.78 21.51
CA PHE A 286 10.48 -0.25 20.47
C PHE A 286 9.75 -1.52 20.95
N TYR A 287 8.82 -1.34 21.91
CA TYR A 287 8.08 -2.43 22.52
C TYR A 287 7.06 -3.06 21.58
N VAL A 288 7.08 -4.39 21.51
CA VAL A 288 6.01 -5.21 20.91
C VAL A 288 5.78 -6.41 21.83
N SER A 289 4.55 -6.56 22.31
CA SER A 289 4.13 -7.63 23.23
C SER A 289 4.20 -9.02 22.60
N ASP A 290 4.35 -10.04 23.43
CA ASP A 290 4.35 -11.45 22.98
C ASP A 290 3.01 -11.84 22.33
N GLU A 291 1.89 -11.28 22.79
CA GLU A 291 0.57 -11.50 22.21
C GLU A 291 0.48 -10.99 20.78
N VAL A 292 0.95 -9.75 20.52
CA VAL A 292 0.98 -9.18 19.16
C VAL A 292 1.94 -9.95 18.26
N ARG A 293 3.12 -10.32 18.77
CA ARG A 293 4.06 -11.18 18.02
C ARG A 293 3.43 -12.53 17.67
N GLY A 294 2.78 -13.17 18.63
CA GLY A 294 2.10 -14.46 18.44
C GLY A 294 0.96 -14.37 17.42
N PHE A 295 0.17 -13.29 17.47
CA PHE A 295 -0.89 -13.03 16.50
C PHE A 295 -0.36 -12.93 15.07
N PHE A 296 0.68 -12.12 14.83
CA PHE A 296 1.23 -12.00 13.48
C PHE A 296 2.01 -13.24 13.03
N GLN A 297 2.63 -14.00 13.94
CA GLN A 297 3.21 -15.31 13.61
C GLN A 297 2.13 -16.29 13.12
N GLN A 298 0.98 -16.33 13.79
CA GLN A 298 -0.16 -17.12 13.34
C GLN A 298 -0.67 -16.63 11.98
N ARG A 299 -0.83 -15.31 11.82
CA ARG A 299 -1.26 -14.71 10.55
C ARG A 299 -0.32 -15.11 9.41
N THR A 300 0.99 -15.06 9.62
CA THR A 300 1.98 -15.49 8.63
C THR A 300 1.85 -16.97 8.28
N ALA A 301 1.61 -17.85 9.27
CA ALA A 301 1.39 -19.27 9.00
C ALA A 301 0.14 -19.51 8.12
N GLU A 302 -0.95 -18.78 8.36
CA GLU A 302 -2.16 -18.83 7.53
C GLU A 302 -1.88 -18.37 6.10
N GLN A 303 -1.08 -17.32 5.94
CA GLN A 303 -0.71 -16.78 4.63
C GLN A 303 0.19 -17.72 3.82
N VAL A 304 1.14 -18.40 4.49
CA VAL A 304 1.95 -19.45 3.86
C VAL A 304 1.05 -20.55 3.32
N GLU A 305 -0.01 -20.92 4.06
CA GLU A 305 -1.00 -21.89 3.61
C GLU A 305 -1.85 -21.37 2.44
N ASN A 306 -2.20 -20.08 2.42
CA ASN A 306 -2.85 -19.44 1.27
C ASN A 306 -1.99 -19.54 0.00
N ARG A 307 -0.70 -19.22 0.11
CA ARG A 307 0.24 -19.34 -1.02
C ARG A 307 0.42 -20.79 -1.45
N LYS A 308 0.48 -21.76 -0.54
CA LYS A 308 0.54 -23.19 -0.89
C LYS A 308 -0.67 -23.64 -1.70
N ARG A 309 -1.88 -23.28 -1.27
CA ARG A 309 -3.11 -23.55 -2.04
C ARG A 309 -3.09 -22.90 -3.42
N TRP A 310 -2.60 -21.66 -3.51
CA TRP A 310 -2.40 -21.01 -4.80
C TRP A 310 -1.37 -21.75 -5.67
N ASN A 311 -0.25 -22.23 -5.08
CA ASN A 311 0.78 -22.99 -5.79
C ASN A 311 0.23 -24.30 -6.37
N GLU A 312 -0.66 -25.00 -5.67
CA GLU A 312 -1.32 -26.20 -6.19
C GLU A 312 -2.13 -25.89 -7.47
N THR A 313 -2.96 -24.84 -7.42
CA THR A 313 -3.71 -24.34 -8.59
C THR A 313 -2.76 -23.89 -9.70
N PHE A 314 -1.68 -23.19 -9.36
CA PHE A 314 -0.69 -22.71 -10.31
C PHE A 314 0.03 -23.86 -11.01
N GLN A 315 0.43 -24.91 -10.29
CA GLN A 315 1.07 -26.09 -10.90
C GLN A 315 0.11 -26.87 -11.80
N ALA A 316 -1.15 -27.04 -11.39
CA ALA A 316 -2.19 -27.64 -12.23
C ALA A 316 -2.42 -26.82 -13.51
N TRP A 317 -2.51 -25.48 -13.38
CA TRP A 317 -2.61 -24.57 -14.51
C TRP A 317 -1.42 -24.68 -15.45
N ARG A 318 -0.18 -24.72 -14.93
CA ARG A 318 1.05 -24.83 -15.75
C ARG A 318 1.07 -26.14 -16.54
N ALA A 319 0.70 -27.26 -15.91
CA ALA A 319 0.64 -28.56 -16.57
C ALA A 319 -0.42 -28.59 -17.69
N ALA A 320 -1.57 -27.93 -17.47
CA ALA A 320 -2.65 -27.84 -18.46
C ALA A 320 -2.40 -26.80 -19.57
N ASN A 321 -1.54 -25.80 -19.34
CA ASN A 321 -1.35 -24.66 -20.24
C ASN A 321 0.14 -24.37 -20.54
N PRO A 322 0.88 -25.33 -21.14
CA PRO A 322 2.34 -25.21 -21.28
C PRO A 322 2.80 -24.00 -22.11
N GLU A 323 2.08 -23.62 -23.16
CA GLU A 323 2.42 -22.44 -23.98
C GLU A 323 2.24 -21.13 -23.21
N LYS A 324 1.11 -20.98 -22.49
CA LYS A 324 0.88 -19.81 -21.63
C LYS A 324 1.87 -19.75 -20.47
N ALA A 325 2.24 -20.89 -19.90
CA ALA A 325 3.25 -20.98 -18.84
C ALA A 325 4.63 -20.53 -19.35
N ALA A 326 5.03 -20.96 -20.56
CA ALA A 326 6.27 -20.51 -21.19
C ALA A 326 6.28 -19.00 -21.45
N LEU A 327 5.16 -18.44 -21.92
CA LEU A 327 5.02 -16.98 -22.10
C LEU A 327 5.10 -16.21 -20.77
N LEU A 328 4.47 -16.72 -19.72
CA LEU A 328 4.57 -16.12 -18.40
C LEU A 328 6.01 -16.14 -17.89
N ASP A 329 6.70 -17.28 -18.01
CA ASP A 329 8.09 -17.43 -17.58
C ASP A 329 9.04 -16.49 -18.34
N SER A 330 8.89 -16.37 -19.67
CA SER A 330 9.74 -15.49 -20.47
C SER A 330 9.53 -14.03 -20.05
N GLY A 331 8.28 -13.64 -19.77
CA GLY A 331 7.95 -12.32 -19.24
C GLY A 331 8.59 -12.04 -17.88
N LEU A 332 8.52 -13.00 -16.95
CA LEU A 332 9.12 -12.87 -15.61
C LEU A 332 10.65 -12.79 -15.66
N LYS A 333 11.29 -13.48 -16.60
CA LYS A 333 12.74 -13.44 -16.82
C LYS A 333 13.19 -12.28 -17.71
N ARG A 334 12.25 -11.49 -18.24
CA ARG A 334 12.50 -10.41 -19.21
C ARG A 334 13.27 -10.90 -20.45
N GLU A 335 12.97 -12.12 -20.90
CA GLU A 335 13.56 -12.71 -22.09
C GLU A 335 13.00 -12.03 -23.35
N VAL A 336 13.88 -11.71 -24.30
CA VAL A 336 13.51 -11.20 -25.62
C VAL A 336 13.89 -12.23 -26.69
N PRO A 337 13.13 -12.35 -27.80
CA PRO A 337 13.47 -13.27 -28.88
C PRO A 337 14.85 -12.96 -29.46
N ALA A 338 15.65 -14.00 -29.72
CA ALA A 338 17.00 -13.83 -30.30
C ALA A 338 16.96 -13.19 -31.70
N ASP A 339 15.85 -13.39 -32.42
CA ASP A 339 15.56 -12.83 -33.75
C ASP A 339 14.82 -11.48 -33.67
N LEU A 340 14.76 -10.81 -32.52
CA LEU A 340 14.06 -9.52 -32.37
C LEU A 340 14.49 -8.51 -33.43
N MET A 341 15.80 -8.39 -33.66
CA MET A 341 16.34 -7.45 -34.66
C MET A 341 15.98 -7.84 -36.10
N ASP A 342 15.79 -9.12 -36.39
CA ASP A 342 15.35 -9.60 -37.70
C ASP A 342 13.87 -9.30 -37.95
N ARG A 343 13.09 -9.10 -36.87
CA ARG A 343 11.67 -8.72 -36.93
C ARG A 343 11.44 -7.21 -37.02
N VAL A 344 12.47 -6.38 -36.75
CA VAL A 344 12.37 -4.93 -36.90
C VAL A 344 12.51 -4.57 -38.38
N GLN A 345 11.57 -3.80 -38.92
CA GLN A 345 11.61 -3.38 -40.32
C GLN A 345 12.87 -2.58 -40.64
N VAL A 346 13.60 -3.03 -41.68
CA VAL A 346 14.75 -2.32 -42.22
C VAL A 346 14.30 -1.40 -43.35
N PHE A 347 14.60 -0.11 -43.22
CA PHE A 347 14.31 0.88 -44.24
C PHE A 347 15.54 1.11 -45.14
N PRO A 348 15.36 1.28 -46.47
CA PRO A 348 16.43 1.72 -47.37
C PRO A 348 17.03 3.07 -46.96
N GLU A 349 18.28 3.34 -47.35
CA GLU A 349 18.98 4.60 -47.02
C GLU A 349 18.26 5.86 -47.55
N ASP A 350 17.54 5.75 -48.67
CA ASP A 350 16.78 6.83 -49.29
C ASP A 350 15.31 6.89 -48.84
N ALA A 351 14.92 6.07 -47.85
CA ALA A 351 13.55 6.02 -47.36
C ALA A 351 13.09 7.37 -46.80
N LYS A 352 11.99 7.89 -47.33
CA LYS A 352 11.35 9.14 -46.88
C LYS A 352 10.18 8.83 -45.96
N VAL A 353 10.46 8.25 -44.79
CA VAL A 353 9.47 7.94 -43.76
C VAL A 353 9.71 8.80 -42.53
N ALA A 354 8.63 9.33 -41.93
CA ALA A 354 8.73 10.00 -40.64
C ALA A 354 9.01 8.95 -39.55
N THR A 355 9.88 9.23 -38.59
CA THR A 355 10.22 8.27 -37.51
C THR A 355 9.01 7.81 -36.70
N ARG A 356 8.01 8.69 -36.49
CA ARG A 356 6.72 8.32 -35.87
C ARG A 356 5.92 7.29 -36.68
N ALA A 357 6.05 7.31 -38.00
CA ALA A 357 5.40 6.34 -38.88
C ALA A 357 6.23 5.05 -38.98
N ALA A 358 7.57 5.17 -38.97
CA ALA A 358 8.47 4.02 -38.94
C ALA A 358 8.31 3.19 -37.66
N GLY A 359 8.16 3.84 -36.49
CA GLY A 359 7.96 3.14 -35.22
C GLY A 359 6.57 2.52 -35.02
N GLY A 360 5.61 2.79 -35.92
CA GLY A 360 4.27 2.19 -35.90
C GLY A 360 4.07 1.07 -36.91
N GLN A 361 5.06 0.79 -37.75
CA GLN A 361 5.09 -0.35 -38.68
C GLN A 361 5.74 -1.56 -38.01
#